data_AF-A0A1F3B5R2-F1
#
_entry.id   AF-A0A1F3B5R2-F1
#
_cell.length_a   1.000
_cell.length_b   1.000
_cell.length_c   1.000
_cell.angle_alpha   90.00
_cell.angle_beta   90.00
_cell.angle_gamma   90.00
#
_symmetry.space_group_name_H-M   'P 1'
#
loop_
_entity.id
_entity.type
_entity.pdbx_description
1 polymer ?
#
loop_
_entity_poly.entity_id
_entity_poly.type
_entity_poly.pdbx_seq_one_letter_code
_entity_poly.pdbx_strand_id
1 'polypeptide(L)'
;MDRPIPAFAFSLFWGVLVWVFLATVCFGQEPPAAAKPLLPILAEEIAARWPDAPDRPAFGAQVEQETCPSLISKKCWNPRTELKTSREYGFGLGQLTVTSRFNAWEETKAMDAGLRSWKWEDRYDPRLQLRALVVKDRYNFERFPPGPERMAFALAAYNGGLGGTIKDMKMCAASPPCNPNLWFGHVERTSYKAKIKVKGYGKSFFDINREYVGNTLRVRHPRYVSFLGV
;
A
#
# COMPACT_ATOMS: atom_id res chain seq x y z
N MET A 1 -34.84 -86.09 8.23
CA MET A 1 -35.25 -85.70 9.59
C MET A 1 -35.03 -84.21 9.73
N ASP A 2 -36.11 -83.53 10.10
CA ASP A 2 -36.34 -82.08 10.08
C ASP A 2 -35.54 -81.27 11.13
N ARG A 3 -35.11 -80.06 10.70
CA ARG A 3 -35.06 -78.71 11.36
C ARG A 3 -34.45 -78.56 12.79
N PRO A 4 -33.93 -77.36 13.24
CA PRO A 4 -34.38 -75.99 12.88
C PRO A 4 -33.37 -74.78 12.81
N ILE A 5 -33.87 -73.74 12.13
CA ILE A 5 -33.75 -72.24 12.12
C ILE A 5 -33.10 -71.48 13.34
N PRO A 6 -32.81 -70.14 13.30
CA PRO A 6 -32.03 -69.22 12.43
C PRO A 6 -30.94 -68.39 13.19
N ALA A 7 -30.10 -67.59 12.50
CA ALA A 7 -29.70 -66.26 12.98
C ALA A 7 -29.05 -65.38 11.89
N PHE A 8 -29.34 -64.09 11.98
CA PHE A 8 -28.93 -62.96 11.15
C PHE A 8 -27.42 -62.75 11.02
N ALA A 9 -26.96 -62.28 9.85
CA ALA A 9 -25.72 -61.49 9.77
C ALA A 9 -25.88 -60.36 8.75
N PHE A 10 -25.69 -59.14 9.25
CA PHE A 10 -25.82 -57.86 8.59
C PHE A 10 -24.80 -57.67 7.44
N SER A 11 -25.28 -57.18 6.29
CA SER A 11 -24.44 -56.65 5.21
C SER A 11 -23.97 -55.23 5.56
N LEU A 12 -22.68 -55.06 5.83
CA LEU A 12 -22.02 -53.76 5.94
C LEU A 12 -21.50 -53.34 4.57
N PHE A 13 -22.25 -52.47 3.89
CA PHE A 13 -21.76 -51.71 2.74
C PHE A 13 -20.75 -50.66 3.21
N TRP A 14 -19.48 -50.82 2.84
CA TRP A 14 -18.45 -49.78 2.95
C TRP A 14 -18.70 -48.68 1.92
N GLY A 15 -19.27 -47.56 2.36
CA GLY A 15 -19.29 -46.31 1.59
C GLY A 15 -18.01 -45.53 1.82
N VAL A 16 -17.14 -45.45 0.80
CA VAL A 16 -15.99 -44.53 0.80
C VAL A 16 -16.50 -43.11 0.52
N LEU A 17 -16.61 -42.28 1.56
CA LEU A 17 -16.85 -40.84 1.45
C LEU A 17 -15.54 -40.15 1.07
N VAL A 18 -15.40 -39.77 -0.19
CA VAL A 18 -14.34 -38.87 -0.66
C VAL A 18 -14.67 -37.45 -0.19
N TRP A 19 -13.98 -36.99 0.85
CA TRP A 19 -14.01 -35.60 1.29
C TRP A 19 -13.20 -34.75 0.32
N VAL A 20 -13.88 -34.08 -0.61
CA VAL A 20 -13.28 -32.99 -1.39
C VAL A 20 -13.10 -31.82 -0.43
N PHE A 21 -11.86 -31.61 0.04
CA PHE A 21 -11.47 -30.36 0.67
C PHE A 21 -11.59 -29.23 -0.36
N LEU A 22 -12.71 -28.51 -0.33
CA LEU A 22 -12.78 -27.19 -0.94
C LEU A 22 -11.84 -26.29 -0.14
N ALA A 23 -10.60 -26.15 -0.63
CA ALA A 23 -9.73 -25.09 -0.19
C ALA A 23 -10.46 -23.78 -0.47
N THR A 24 -10.91 -23.09 0.59
CA THR A 24 -11.41 -21.73 0.50
C THR A 24 -10.24 -20.89 0.00
N VAL A 25 -10.18 -20.67 -1.32
CA VAL A 25 -9.31 -19.66 -1.89
C VAL A 25 -9.78 -18.36 -1.26
N CYS A 26 -8.96 -17.81 -0.38
CA CYS A 26 -9.21 -16.50 0.21
C CYS A 26 -9.01 -15.48 -0.91
N PHE A 27 -10.03 -15.28 -1.74
CA PHE A 27 -10.02 -14.26 -2.77
C PHE A 27 -9.92 -12.92 -2.03
N GLY A 28 -8.72 -12.33 -2.07
CA GLY A 28 -8.56 -10.92 -1.70
C GLY A 28 -9.62 -10.12 -2.44
N GLN A 29 -10.31 -9.23 -1.72
CA GLN A 29 -11.32 -8.36 -2.32
C GLN A 29 -10.77 -7.71 -3.59
N GLU A 30 -11.50 -7.76 -4.69
CA GLU A 30 -11.10 -7.15 -5.97
C GLU A 30 -10.74 -5.66 -5.81
N PRO A 31 -9.81 -5.13 -6.64
CA PRO A 31 -9.59 -3.70 -6.74
C PRO A 31 -10.87 -2.93 -7.10
N PRO A 32 -11.01 -1.67 -6.66
CA PRO A 32 -12.08 -0.78 -7.10
C PRO A 32 -12.20 -0.75 -8.62
N ALA A 33 -13.42 -0.71 -9.16
CA ALA A 33 -13.64 -0.72 -10.61
C ALA A 33 -12.88 0.39 -11.35
N ALA A 34 -12.74 1.57 -10.72
CA ALA A 34 -11.98 2.70 -11.24
C ALA A 34 -10.46 2.45 -11.35
N ALA A 35 -9.93 1.48 -10.60
CA ALA A 35 -8.52 1.08 -10.69
C ALA A 35 -8.21 0.32 -11.98
N LYS A 36 -9.14 -0.53 -12.44
CA LYS A 36 -8.94 -1.48 -13.55
C LYS A 36 -8.34 -0.85 -14.83
N PRO A 37 -8.82 0.29 -15.35
CA PRO A 37 -8.22 0.91 -16.54
C PRO A 37 -6.84 1.55 -16.28
N LEU A 38 -6.49 1.84 -15.02
CA LEU A 38 -5.23 2.49 -14.64
C LEU A 38 -4.15 1.50 -14.21
N LEU A 39 -4.50 0.28 -13.82
CA LEU A 39 -3.55 -0.75 -13.41
C LEU A 39 -2.54 -1.14 -14.51
N PRO A 40 -2.93 -1.31 -15.79
CA PRO A 40 -1.95 -1.54 -16.86
C PRO A 40 -0.97 -0.37 -17.03
N ILE A 41 -1.45 0.88 -16.91
CA ILE A 41 -0.59 2.07 -16.99
C ILE A 41 0.39 2.10 -15.82
N LEU A 42 -0.07 1.77 -14.61
CA LEU A 42 0.80 1.66 -13.44
C LEU A 42 1.85 0.56 -13.64
N ALA A 43 1.46 -0.62 -14.14
CA ALA A 43 2.38 -1.72 -14.42
C ALA A 43 3.48 -1.30 -15.44
N GLU A 44 3.10 -0.58 -16.50
CA GLU A 44 4.03 -0.04 -17.49
C GLU A 44 5.02 0.96 -16.86
N GLU A 45 4.51 1.91 -16.05
CA GLU A 45 5.39 2.90 -15.40
C GLU A 45 6.31 2.25 -14.36
N ILE A 46 5.85 1.23 -13.62
CA ILE A 46 6.72 0.41 -12.76
C ILE A 46 7.80 -0.26 -13.61
N ALA A 47 7.43 -1.00 -14.65
CA ALA A 47 8.38 -1.73 -15.48
C ALA A 47 9.43 -0.80 -16.13
N ALA A 48 9.02 0.40 -16.55
CA ALA A 48 9.89 1.34 -17.24
C ALA A 48 10.80 2.17 -16.31
N ARG A 49 10.46 2.32 -15.02
CA ARG A 49 11.19 3.22 -14.09
C ARG A 49 11.76 2.49 -12.89
N TRP A 50 11.26 1.30 -12.58
CA TRP A 50 11.76 0.45 -11.52
C TRP A 50 11.46 -1.04 -11.82
N PRO A 51 12.11 -1.61 -12.86
CA PRO A 51 11.82 -2.97 -13.33
C PRO A 51 11.98 -4.04 -12.24
N ASP A 52 12.94 -3.86 -11.34
CA ASP A 52 13.26 -4.72 -10.20
C ASP A 52 12.56 -4.29 -8.89
N ALA A 53 11.48 -3.50 -8.97
CA ALA A 53 10.70 -3.13 -7.79
C ALA A 53 10.24 -4.39 -7.01
N PRO A 54 10.62 -4.53 -5.72
CA PRO A 54 10.45 -5.79 -4.99
C PRO A 54 9.01 -6.05 -4.53
N ASP A 55 8.17 -5.02 -4.51
CA ASP A 55 6.78 -5.11 -4.04
C ASP A 55 5.85 -4.25 -4.91
N ARG A 56 5.61 -4.72 -6.13
CA ARG A 56 4.77 -4.02 -7.12
C ARG A 56 3.30 -3.84 -6.67
N PRO A 57 2.64 -4.78 -5.98
CA PRO A 57 1.27 -4.56 -5.51
C PRO A 57 1.15 -3.40 -4.51
N ALA A 58 2.21 -3.02 -3.79
CA ALA A 58 2.20 -1.88 -2.88
C ALA A 58 1.81 -0.57 -3.57
N PHE A 59 2.20 -0.34 -4.83
CA PHE A 59 1.85 0.90 -5.54
C PHE A 59 0.33 1.04 -5.76
N GLY A 60 -0.35 -0.05 -6.14
CA GLY A 60 -1.82 -0.04 -6.28
C GLY A 60 -2.51 0.18 -4.94
N ALA A 61 -2.01 -0.49 -3.90
CA ALA A 61 -2.50 -0.33 -2.53
C ALA A 61 -2.31 1.09 -1.99
N GLN A 62 -1.21 1.75 -2.36
CA GLN A 62 -0.89 3.11 -1.99
C GLN A 62 -1.83 4.10 -2.67
N VAL A 63 -2.07 3.97 -3.98
CA VAL A 63 -3.08 4.80 -4.68
C VAL A 63 -4.45 4.66 -4.03
N GLU A 64 -4.83 3.45 -3.61
CA GLU A 64 -6.07 3.22 -2.87
C GLU A 64 -6.07 3.91 -1.50
N GLN A 65 -4.95 3.83 -0.76
CA GLN A 65 -4.79 4.51 0.53
C GLN A 65 -4.88 6.03 0.40
N GLU A 66 -4.35 6.59 -0.68
CA GLU A 66 -4.35 8.04 -0.95
C GLU A 66 -5.72 8.57 -1.39
N THR A 67 -6.51 7.77 -2.11
CA THR A 67 -7.69 8.29 -2.82
C THR A 67 -9.04 7.73 -2.37
N CYS A 68 -9.07 6.63 -1.61
CA CYS A 68 -10.28 5.89 -1.30
C CYS A 68 -10.73 6.04 0.17
N PRO A 69 -11.62 6.99 0.50
CA PRO A 69 -12.38 6.97 1.75
C PRO A 69 -13.19 5.66 1.92
N SER A 70 -13.68 5.12 0.81
CA SER A 70 -14.29 3.80 0.69
C SER A 70 -14.09 3.29 -0.74
N LEU A 71 -14.23 1.98 -0.96
CA LEU A 71 -14.04 1.35 -2.28
C LEU A 71 -15.07 1.82 -3.34
N ILE A 72 -16.23 2.30 -2.90
CA ILE A 72 -17.30 2.81 -3.77
C ILE A 72 -17.30 4.34 -3.89
N SER A 73 -16.36 5.01 -3.23
CA SER A 73 -16.28 6.48 -3.29
C SER A 73 -15.90 6.93 -4.69
N LYS A 74 -16.55 8.01 -5.18
CA LYS A 74 -16.17 8.67 -6.46
C LYS A 74 -14.74 9.23 -6.46
N LYS A 75 -14.12 9.34 -5.27
CA LYS A 75 -12.71 9.73 -5.12
C LYS A 75 -11.76 8.55 -5.36
N CYS A 76 -12.21 7.33 -5.11
CA CYS A 76 -11.36 6.16 -5.13
C CYS A 76 -10.81 5.91 -6.53
N TRP A 77 -9.47 5.90 -6.67
CA TRP A 77 -8.77 5.80 -7.96
C TRP A 77 -9.13 6.90 -8.98
N ASN A 78 -9.59 8.06 -8.53
CA ASN A 78 -9.89 9.19 -9.40
C ASN A 78 -8.67 10.13 -9.52
N PRO A 79 -8.11 10.36 -10.74
CA PRO A 79 -6.97 11.26 -10.96
C PRO A 79 -7.23 12.71 -10.59
N ARG A 80 -8.50 13.10 -10.39
CA ARG A 80 -8.93 14.43 -9.96
C ARG A 80 -9.24 14.52 -8.47
N THR A 81 -8.91 13.50 -7.67
CA THR A 81 -9.10 13.54 -6.22
C THR A 81 -8.23 14.62 -5.60
N GLU A 82 -8.84 15.44 -4.73
CA GLU A 82 -8.15 16.51 -4.02
C GLU A 82 -8.42 16.47 -2.53
N LEU A 83 -7.39 16.87 -1.79
CA LEU A 83 -7.46 17.36 -0.43
C LEU A 83 -7.11 18.85 -0.47
N LYS A 84 -8.09 19.72 -0.24
CA LYS A 84 -7.88 21.17 -0.19
C LYS A 84 -8.27 21.70 1.17
N THR A 85 -7.29 22.20 1.91
CA THR A 85 -7.47 22.85 3.21
C THR A 85 -6.80 24.21 3.21
N SER A 86 -6.91 24.96 4.31
CA SER A 86 -6.14 26.18 4.50
C SER A 86 -4.62 25.94 4.68
N ARG A 87 -4.20 24.69 4.90
CA ARG A 87 -2.80 24.33 5.16
C ARG A 87 -2.11 23.71 3.96
N GLU A 88 -2.86 22.97 3.16
CA GLU A 88 -2.30 22.14 2.11
C GLU A 88 -3.27 21.89 0.96
N TYR A 89 -2.67 21.63 -0.20
CA TYR A 89 -3.34 21.15 -1.39
C TYR A 89 -2.68 19.85 -1.86
N GLY A 90 -3.36 18.72 -1.65
CA GLY A 90 -2.99 17.42 -2.21
C GLY A 90 -3.86 17.11 -3.43
N PHE A 91 -3.27 16.53 -4.48
CA PHE A 91 -4.01 16.17 -5.69
C PHE A 91 -3.58 14.84 -6.29
N GLY A 92 -4.52 14.21 -7.01
CA GLY A 92 -4.28 13.06 -7.85
C GLY A 92 -4.12 11.74 -7.12
N LEU A 93 -3.76 10.72 -7.89
CA LEU A 93 -3.61 9.32 -7.48
C LEU A 93 -2.54 9.12 -6.39
N GLY A 94 -1.52 9.99 -6.36
CA GLY A 94 -0.48 9.98 -5.33
C GLY A 94 -0.60 11.06 -4.26
N GLN A 95 -1.71 11.85 -4.25
CA GLN A 95 -1.94 13.00 -3.36
C GLN A 95 -0.68 13.87 -3.17
N LEU A 96 -0.10 14.35 -4.27
CA LEU A 96 1.11 15.20 -4.21
C LEU A 96 0.79 16.52 -3.50
N THR A 97 1.33 16.68 -2.29
CA THR A 97 1.05 17.84 -1.43
C THR A 97 1.86 19.07 -1.81
N VAL A 98 1.16 20.20 -1.94
CA VAL A 98 1.71 21.54 -2.09
C VAL A 98 1.30 22.38 -0.88
N THR A 99 2.28 23.03 -0.26
CA THR A 99 2.10 23.96 0.86
C THR A 99 2.92 25.23 0.63
N SER A 100 2.84 26.20 1.52
CA SER A 100 3.75 27.36 1.51
C SER A 100 5.21 27.02 1.85
N ARG A 101 5.48 25.83 2.39
CA ARG A 101 6.82 25.42 2.85
C ARG A 101 7.51 24.43 1.94
N PHE A 102 6.75 23.64 1.18
CA PHE A 102 7.28 22.61 0.30
C PHE A 102 6.29 22.30 -0.83
N ASN A 103 6.81 21.74 -1.91
CA ASN A 103 6.02 21.39 -3.10
C ASN A 103 6.45 20.00 -3.58
N ALA A 104 5.71 18.97 -3.16
CA ALA A 104 6.02 17.58 -3.50
C ALA A 104 5.95 17.34 -5.02
N TRP A 105 5.16 18.11 -5.77
CA TRP A 105 5.05 17.97 -7.22
C TRP A 105 6.35 18.42 -7.91
N GLU A 106 6.87 19.60 -7.58
CA GLU A 106 8.14 20.08 -8.15
C GLU A 106 9.33 19.23 -7.69
N GLU A 107 9.36 18.83 -6.41
CA GLU A 107 10.39 17.91 -5.89
C GLU A 107 10.41 16.59 -6.67
N THR A 108 9.23 16.01 -6.93
CA THR A 108 9.13 14.73 -7.65
C THR A 108 9.49 14.88 -9.13
N LYS A 109 9.11 16.00 -9.77
CA LYS A 109 9.49 16.27 -11.16
C LYS A 109 11.00 16.31 -11.37
N ALA A 110 11.76 16.71 -10.36
CA ALA A 110 13.22 16.72 -10.42
C ALA A 110 13.83 15.30 -10.38
N MET A 111 13.08 14.28 -9.98
CA MET A 111 13.57 12.90 -9.82
C MET A 111 13.59 12.10 -11.13
N ASP A 112 12.82 12.50 -12.14
CA ASP A 112 12.68 11.75 -13.39
C ASP A 112 12.60 12.69 -14.61
N ALA A 113 13.41 12.40 -15.64
CA ALA A 113 13.45 13.24 -16.83
C ALA A 113 12.10 13.29 -17.58
N GLY A 114 11.32 12.20 -17.53
CA GLY A 114 9.99 12.08 -18.10
C GLY A 114 8.91 12.87 -17.35
N LEU A 115 9.24 13.54 -16.25
CA LEU A 115 8.33 14.46 -15.53
C LEU A 115 8.69 15.94 -15.74
N ARG A 116 9.84 16.26 -16.36
CA ARG A 116 10.30 17.65 -16.51
C ARG A 116 9.33 18.54 -17.27
N SER A 117 8.68 18.01 -18.30
CA SER A 117 7.69 18.71 -19.11
C SER A 117 6.28 18.68 -18.51
N TRP A 118 6.08 18.06 -17.34
CA TRP A 118 4.77 18.01 -16.69
C TRP A 118 4.39 19.40 -16.20
N LYS A 119 3.36 19.98 -16.81
CA LYS A 119 2.84 21.30 -16.49
C LYS A 119 1.73 21.22 -15.46
N TRP A 120 1.49 22.32 -14.76
CA TRP A 120 0.49 22.38 -13.70
C TRP A 120 -0.94 22.22 -14.22
N GLU A 121 -1.19 22.68 -15.45
CA GLU A 121 -2.46 22.54 -16.15
C GLU A 121 -2.79 21.06 -16.41
N ASP A 122 -1.75 20.25 -16.64
CA ASP A 122 -1.84 18.81 -16.91
C ASP A 122 -1.67 17.95 -15.64
N ARG A 123 -1.75 18.55 -14.45
CA ARG A 123 -1.51 17.85 -13.17
C ARG A 123 -2.45 16.65 -12.92
N TYR A 124 -3.56 16.55 -13.65
CA TYR A 124 -4.50 15.43 -13.56
C TYR A 124 -4.26 14.31 -14.57
N ASP A 125 -3.19 14.38 -15.37
CA ASP A 125 -2.79 13.30 -16.26
C ASP A 125 -2.47 12.04 -15.42
N PRO A 126 -3.21 10.94 -15.60
CA PRO A 126 -3.06 9.76 -14.76
C PRO A 126 -1.71 9.07 -14.95
N ARG A 127 -1.12 9.08 -16.16
CA ARG A 127 0.17 8.45 -16.41
C ARG A 127 1.29 9.20 -15.72
N LEU A 128 1.29 10.53 -15.78
CA LEU A 128 2.28 11.37 -15.11
C LEU A 128 2.16 11.28 -13.59
N GLN A 129 0.94 11.19 -13.05
CA GLN A 129 0.73 10.94 -11.62
C GLN A 129 1.24 9.58 -11.16
N LEU A 130 0.94 8.50 -11.89
CA LEU A 130 1.42 7.16 -11.56
C LEU A 130 2.94 7.06 -11.69
N ARG A 131 3.53 7.68 -12.72
CA ARG A 131 4.98 7.84 -12.84
C ARG A 131 5.57 8.53 -11.62
N ALA A 132 4.99 9.66 -11.22
CA ALA A 132 5.44 10.43 -10.06
C ALA A 132 5.42 9.60 -8.77
N LEU A 133 4.37 8.81 -8.56
CA LEU A 133 4.28 7.89 -7.42
C LEU A 133 5.43 6.87 -7.44
N VAL A 134 5.61 6.16 -8.55
CA VAL A 134 6.67 5.14 -8.72
C VAL A 134 8.06 5.71 -8.48
N VAL A 135 8.40 6.85 -9.10
CA VAL A 135 9.76 7.41 -8.99
C VAL A 135 10.03 7.99 -7.60
N LYS A 136 9.01 8.53 -6.93
CA LYS A 136 9.16 9.03 -5.56
C LYS A 136 9.32 7.90 -4.55
N ASP A 137 8.60 6.79 -4.70
CA ASP A 137 8.79 5.62 -3.84
C ASP A 137 10.13 4.95 -4.10
N ARG A 138 10.56 4.83 -5.36
CA ARG A 138 11.92 4.37 -5.68
C ARG A 138 12.97 5.26 -5.02
N TYR A 139 12.81 6.58 -5.17
CA TYR A 139 13.67 7.56 -4.53
C TYR A 139 13.72 7.27 -3.02
N ASN A 140 12.59 7.23 -2.33
CA ASN A 140 12.57 6.98 -0.88
C ASN A 140 13.21 5.63 -0.51
N PHE A 141 12.84 4.57 -1.21
CA PHE A 141 13.35 3.20 -0.99
C PHE A 141 14.88 3.17 -1.01
N GLU A 142 15.49 3.78 -2.02
CA GLU A 142 16.95 3.80 -2.20
C GLU A 142 17.71 4.47 -1.04
N ARG A 143 17.07 5.33 -0.23
CA ARG A 143 17.72 6.01 0.93
C ARG A 143 17.75 5.17 2.20
N PHE A 144 17.00 4.09 2.27
CA PHE A 144 16.99 3.19 3.43
C PHE A 144 17.93 1.99 3.22
N PRO A 145 18.47 1.39 4.29
CA PRO A 145 19.29 0.18 4.17
C PRO A 145 18.53 -0.97 3.48
N PRO A 146 19.22 -1.85 2.73
CA PRO A 146 18.62 -3.06 2.17
C PRO A 146 18.03 -3.93 3.28
N GLY A 147 16.86 -4.50 3.03
CA GLY A 147 16.16 -5.37 3.98
C GLY A 147 14.72 -5.68 3.52
N PRO A 148 14.09 -6.70 4.12
CA PRO A 148 12.76 -7.17 3.72
C PRO A 148 11.67 -6.11 3.92
N GLU A 149 11.86 -5.19 4.86
CA GLU A 149 10.87 -4.15 5.20
C GLU A 149 11.21 -2.78 4.61
N ARG A 150 12.15 -2.71 3.66
CA ARG A 150 12.60 -1.44 3.07
C ARG A 150 11.47 -0.65 2.41
N MET A 151 10.47 -1.33 1.85
CA MET A 151 9.26 -0.69 1.31
C MET A 151 8.41 -0.01 2.40
N ALA A 152 8.37 -0.55 3.62
CA ALA A 152 7.65 0.06 4.74
C ALA A 152 8.26 1.42 5.12
N PHE A 153 9.59 1.52 5.13
CA PHE A 153 10.29 2.80 5.32
C PHE A 153 10.03 3.78 4.17
N ALA A 154 10.01 3.29 2.93
CA ALA A 154 9.73 4.12 1.75
C ALA A 154 8.33 4.75 1.82
N LEU A 155 7.31 3.95 2.14
CA LEU A 155 5.92 4.41 2.32
C LEU A 155 5.80 5.38 3.51
N ALA A 156 6.49 5.11 4.61
CA ALA A 156 6.54 6.02 5.74
C ALA A 156 7.14 7.39 5.35
N ALA A 157 8.20 7.38 4.56
CA ALA A 157 8.83 8.59 4.02
C ALA A 157 7.95 9.29 2.98
N TYR A 158 7.20 8.55 2.17
CA TYR A 158 6.26 9.12 1.21
C TYR A 158 5.19 9.95 1.92
N ASN A 159 4.55 9.36 2.94
CA ASN A 159 3.49 10.01 3.71
C ASN A 159 4.01 11.08 4.68
N GLY A 160 5.13 10.81 5.35
CA GLY A 160 5.59 11.57 6.52
C GLY A 160 6.90 12.33 6.34
N GLY A 161 7.54 12.25 5.16
CA GLY A 161 8.82 12.85 4.83
C GLY A 161 10.03 11.99 5.22
N LEU A 162 10.98 11.86 4.29
CA LEU A 162 12.24 11.10 4.45
C LEU A 162 13.01 11.46 5.72
N GLY A 163 13.24 12.76 5.96
CA GLY A 163 13.99 13.21 7.13
C GLY A 163 13.31 12.85 8.46
N GLY A 164 11.98 12.78 8.49
CA GLY A 164 11.23 12.30 9.65
C GLY A 164 11.47 10.81 9.91
N THR A 165 11.36 9.99 8.87
CA THR A 165 11.59 8.54 8.97
C THR A 165 13.02 8.22 9.40
N ILE A 166 14.03 8.93 8.90
CA ILE A 166 15.43 8.77 9.35
C ILE A 166 15.58 9.11 10.85
N LYS A 167 14.90 10.15 11.33
CA LYS A 167 14.91 10.48 12.77
C LYS A 167 14.23 9.40 13.61
N ASP A 168 13.14 8.81 13.11
CA ASP A 168 12.47 7.69 13.78
C ASP A 168 13.40 6.47 13.89
N MET A 169 14.16 6.14 12.84
CA MET A 169 15.20 5.09 12.88
C MET A 169 16.27 5.36 13.94
N LYS A 170 16.78 6.61 13.99
CA LYS A 170 17.78 7.00 15.01
C LYS A 170 17.23 6.88 16.43
N MET A 171 15.97 7.25 16.63
CA MET A 171 15.30 7.10 17.92
C MET A 171 15.17 5.63 18.31
N CYS A 172 14.78 4.76 17.37
CA CYS A 172 14.74 3.31 17.59
C CYS A 172 16.11 2.76 17.96
N ALA A 173 17.18 3.14 17.24
CA ALA A 173 18.54 2.72 17.55
C ALA A 173 18.97 3.10 18.98
N ALA A 174 18.49 4.23 19.49
CA ALA A 174 18.75 4.71 20.85
C ALA A 174 17.80 4.13 21.92
N SER A 175 16.83 3.29 21.54
CA SER A 175 15.79 2.76 22.43
C SER A 175 15.77 1.23 22.45
N PRO A 176 16.73 0.55 23.11
CA PRO A 176 16.72 -0.91 23.22
C PRO A 176 15.40 -1.44 23.81
N PRO A 177 14.86 -2.59 23.33
CA PRO A 177 15.46 -3.53 22.37
C PRO A 177 15.06 -3.25 20.89
N CYS A 178 14.85 -1.99 20.51
CA CYS A 178 14.40 -1.65 19.15
C CYS A 178 15.50 -1.86 18.08
N ASN A 179 15.17 -2.55 16.98
CA ASN A 179 16.05 -2.77 15.84
C ASN A 179 15.74 -1.72 14.76
N PRO A 180 16.67 -0.76 14.48
CA PRO A 180 16.41 0.33 13.55
C PRO A 180 16.32 -0.10 12.07
N ASN A 181 16.67 -1.35 11.76
CA ASN A 181 16.57 -1.92 10.40
C ASN A 181 15.24 -2.65 10.15
N LEU A 182 14.39 -2.75 11.16
CA LEU A 182 13.05 -3.33 11.05
C LEU A 182 12.02 -2.23 11.30
N TRP A 183 11.00 -2.19 10.48
CA TRP A 183 9.87 -1.29 10.63
C TRP A 183 8.86 -1.85 11.63
N PHE A 184 8.32 -3.03 11.34
CA PHE A 184 7.24 -3.64 12.09
C PHE A 184 7.73 -4.14 13.45
N GLY A 185 6.99 -3.82 14.51
CA GLY A 185 7.38 -4.12 15.89
C GLY A 185 8.55 -3.28 16.43
N HIS A 186 9.19 -2.45 15.60
CA HIS A 186 10.39 -1.70 15.93
C HIS A 186 10.22 -0.21 15.61
N VAL A 187 10.73 0.29 14.48
CA VAL A 187 10.71 1.73 14.17
C VAL A 187 9.29 2.31 14.16
N GLU A 188 8.27 1.51 13.81
CA GLU A 188 6.88 1.97 13.83
C GLU A 188 6.42 2.42 15.24
N ARG A 189 7.04 1.91 16.31
CA ARG A 189 6.70 2.21 17.72
C ARG A 189 7.37 3.47 18.26
N THR A 190 8.37 3.99 17.56
CA THR A 190 9.16 5.16 17.98
C THR A 190 8.99 6.30 16.99
N SER A 191 8.81 7.54 17.46
CA SER A 191 8.81 8.70 16.57
C SER A 191 8.93 10.03 17.30
N TYR A 192 9.47 11.02 16.60
CA TYR A 192 9.39 12.44 16.98
C TYR A 192 8.10 13.13 16.48
N LYS A 193 7.28 12.47 15.67
CA LYS A 193 6.00 13.02 15.21
C LYS A 193 5.08 13.27 16.41
N ALA A 194 4.31 14.36 16.34
CA ALA A 194 3.34 14.67 17.37
C ALA A 194 2.33 13.53 17.54
N LYS A 195 2.12 13.10 18.79
CA LYS A 195 1.16 12.06 19.20
C LYS A 195 -0.19 12.63 19.66
N ILE A 196 -0.40 13.92 19.39
CA ILE A 196 -1.65 14.63 19.72
C ILE A 196 -2.51 14.68 18.47
N LYS A 197 -3.83 14.47 18.63
CA LYS A 197 -4.80 14.52 17.53
C LYS A 197 -4.77 15.89 16.84
N VAL A 198 -4.74 15.86 15.51
CA VAL A 198 -4.78 17.07 14.68
C VAL A 198 -6.21 17.31 14.21
N LYS A 199 -6.73 18.52 14.44
CA LYS A 199 -8.05 18.95 13.95
C LYS A 199 -8.12 18.78 12.43
N GLY A 200 -9.18 18.13 11.95
CA GLY A 200 -9.39 17.83 10.52
C GLY A 200 -9.08 16.38 10.13
N TYR A 201 -8.16 15.70 10.84
CA TYR A 201 -7.78 14.31 10.54
C TYR A 201 -8.27 13.30 11.59
N GLY A 202 -8.61 13.77 12.81
CA GLY A 202 -9.07 12.91 13.90
C GLY A 202 -7.99 12.01 14.52
N LYS A 203 -6.76 12.07 13.99
CA LYS A 203 -5.60 11.26 14.38
C LYS A 203 -4.37 12.15 14.57
N SER A 204 -3.36 11.62 15.25
CA SER A 204 -2.06 12.30 15.36
C SER A 204 -1.21 12.06 14.10
N PHE A 205 -0.19 12.89 13.86
CA PHE A 205 0.72 12.65 12.73
C PHE A 205 1.52 11.36 12.88
N PHE A 206 1.75 10.91 14.12
CA PHE A 206 2.29 9.59 14.39
C PHE A 206 1.34 8.51 13.86
N ASP A 207 0.08 8.52 14.32
CA ASP A 207 -0.90 7.48 13.97
C ASP A 207 -1.18 7.45 12.46
N ILE A 208 -1.34 8.62 11.82
CA ILE A 208 -1.57 8.74 10.38
C ILE A 208 -0.46 8.03 9.60
N ASN A 209 0.79 8.26 9.97
CA ASN A 209 1.93 7.70 9.25
C ASN A 209 2.07 6.19 9.45
N ARG A 210 1.84 5.68 10.67
CA ARG A 210 1.93 4.24 10.93
C ARG A 210 0.78 3.48 10.30
N GLU A 211 -0.42 4.04 10.39
CA GLU A 211 -1.59 3.50 9.73
C GLU A 211 -1.42 3.49 8.21
N TYR A 212 -0.83 4.53 7.62
CA TYR A 212 -0.57 4.57 6.18
C TYR A 212 0.24 3.35 5.72
N VAL A 213 1.33 3.04 6.41
CA VAL A 213 2.19 1.89 6.08
C VAL A 213 1.45 0.57 6.31
N GLY A 214 0.80 0.42 7.48
CA GLY A 214 0.05 -0.79 7.83
C GLY A 214 -1.09 -1.07 6.85
N ASN A 215 -1.90 -0.06 6.53
CA ASN A 215 -3.01 -0.20 5.59
C ASN A 215 -2.52 -0.54 4.19
N THR A 216 -1.48 0.14 3.72
CA THR A 216 -0.94 -0.11 2.37
C THR A 216 -0.45 -1.55 2.26
N LEU A 217 0.43 -1.99 3.15
CA LEU A 217 1.09 -3.29 3.02
C LEU A 217 0.28 -4.49 3.52
N ARG A 218 -0.67 -4.31 4.46
CA ARG A 218 -1.40 -5.44 5.07
C ARG A 218 -2.87 -5.49 4.71
N VAL A 219 -3.51 -4.35 4.47
CA VAL A 219 -4.97 -4.28 4.25
C VAL A 219 -5.31 -4.19 2.77
N ARG A 220 -4.61 -3.32 2.04
CA ARG A 220 -4.94 -2.99 0.65
C ARG A 220 -4.10 -3.78 -0.35
N HIS A 221 -2.85 -4.08 -0.02
CA HIS A 221 -1.93 -4.87 -0.83
C HIS A 221 -2.54 -6.14 -1.46
N PRO A 222 -3.25 -7.01 -0.70
CA PRO A 222 -3.73 -8.28 -1.26
C PRO A 222 -4.63 -8.14 -2.49
N ARG A 223 -5.35 -7.01 -2.66
CA ARG A 223 -6.22 -6.77 -3.81
C ARG A 223 -5.46 -6.68 -5.13
N TYR A 224 -4.20 -6.24 -5.08
CA TYR A 224 -3.41 -5.89 -6.26
C TYR A 224 -2.43 -6.99 -6.68
N VAL A 225 -2.32 -8.07 -5.90
CA VAL A 225 -1.38 -9.17 -6.17
C VAL A 225 -1.61 -9.80 -7.54
N SER A 226 -2.86 -10.09 -7.92
CA SER A 226 -3.18 -10.69 -9.23
C SER A 226 -3.01 -9.73 -10.41
N PHE A 227 -2.83 -8.43 -10.18
CA PHE A 227 -2.74 -7.40 -11.22
C PHE A 227 -1.33 -6.86 -11.42
N LEU A 228 -0.56 -6.77 -10.34
CA LEU A 228 0.78 -6.17 -10.32
C LEU A 228 1.86 -7.12 -9.81
N GLY A 229 1.48 -8.26 -9.25
CA GLY A 229 2.43 -9.31 -8.86
C GLY A 229 3.17 -9.83 -10.08
N VAL A 230 4.47 -10.08 -9.90
CA VAL A 230 5.35 -10.76 -10.86
C VAL A 230 5.78 -12.09 -10.31
#